data_AF-A0A6C0LTP2-F1
#
_entry.id   AF-A0A6C0LTP2-F1
#
_cell.length_a   1.000
_cell.length_b   1.000
_cell.length_c   1.000
_cell.angle_alpha   90.00
_cell.angle_beta   90.00
_cell.angle_gamma   90.00
#
_symmetry.space_group_name_H-M   'P 1'
#
loop_
_entity.id
_entity.type
_entity.pdbx_description
1 polymer ?
#
loop_
_entity_poly.entity_id
_entity_poly.type
_entity_poly.pdbx_seq_one_letter_code
_entity_poly.pdbx_strand_id
1 'polypeptide(L)'
;METDILTIDNKIRSILTGEALSFYKSDTIGLIDRYKQILKVPMKINFMGKRVTTNTSEEKLNIENDYIKMTSRYYNIEYDNSTSDIICKTCNNKIEILNLEDTVNVCETCSSEYEDSITSKSFTDASRVYVSSKYSYDRKNHFRECINQYQGKQNVTIDPQIYKDIEDKIEFHNLLLGDEASDRLHRYKNVTKKVILSFLKELRLSKHYENVNLIFSVITGNKLDDIEYLDNMLMNDFEIISDTYDKLYVDTNRKNFINTQYVIYQLLCRLGHKCDKDDFSGVKTIDRRFFHENILKTLFEHLRWNYTPMF
;
A
#
# COMPACT_ATOMS: atom_id res chain seq x y z
N MET A 1 15.59 -43.71 -28.83
CA MET A 1 16.78 -43.44 -27.99
C MET A 1 17.79 -42.57 -28.72
N GLU A 2 18.41 -43.00 -29.84
CA GLU A 2 19.28 -42.11 -30.64
C GLU A 2 18.54 -40.92 -31.27
N THR A 3 17.31 -41.14 -31.74
CA THR A 3 16.43 -40.09 -32.29
C THR A 3 16.06 -39.01 -31.27
N ASP A 4 15.94 -39.36 -29.99
CA ASP A 4 15.54 -38.43 -28.93
C ASP A 4 16.70 -37.53 -28.50
N ILE A 5 17.92 -38.08 -28.47
CA ILE A 5 19.15 -37.35 -28.16
C ILE A 5 19.46 -36.33 -29.26
N LEU A 6 19.37 -36.72 -30.52
CA LEU A 6 19.51 -35.82 -31.68
C LEU A 6 18.47 -34.68 -31.66
N THR A 7 17.25 -34.96 -31.21
CA THR A 7 16.18 -33.96 -31.12
C THR A 7 16.45 -32.95 -30.00
N ILE A 8 17.00 -33.40 -28.87
CA ILE A 8 17.37 -32.55 -27.73
C ILE A 8 18.59 -31.67 -28.08
N ASP A 9 19.62 -32.24 -28.70
CA ASP A 9 20.82 -31.49 -29.09
C ASP A 9 20.51 -30.38 -30.11
N ASN A 10 19.62 -30.64 -31.06
CA ASN A 10 19.15 -29.63 -32.01
C ASN A 10 18.37 -28.50 -31.32
N LYS A 11 17.56 -28.82 -30.30
CA LYS A 11 16.86 -27.80 -29.49
C LYS A 11 17.85 -26.95 -28.70
N ILE A 12 18.83 -27.57 -28.05
CA ILE A 12 19.89 -26.85 -27.30
C ILE A 12 20.65 -25.92 -28.24
N ARG A 13 21.05 -26.42 -29.42
CA ARG A 13 21.74 -25.60 -30.43
C ARG A 13 20.89 -24.41 -30.88
N SER A 14 19.61 -24.63 -31.20
CA SER A 14 18.68 -23.56 -31.64
C SER A 14 18.43 -22.48 -30.57
N ILE A 15 18.45 -22.87 -29.29
CA ILE A 15 18.35 -21.94 -28.15
C ILE A 15 19.65 -21.14 -28.01
N LEU A 16 20.81 -21.80 -28.08
CA LEU A 16 22.13 -21.15 -27.94
C LEU A 16 22.45 -20.20 -29.11
N THR A 17 21.96 -20.49 -30.31
CA THR A 17 22.13 -19.61 -31.48
C THR A 17 21.12 -18.46 -31.52
N GLY A 18 20.10 -18.47 -30.64
CA GLY A 18 19.02 -17.48 -30.65
C GLY A 18 18.09 -17.58 -31.87
N GLU A 19 18.19 -18.66 -32.63
CA GLU A 19 17.42 -18.91 -33.84
C GLU A 19 15.94 -19.10 -33.51
N ALA A 20 15.63 -19.93 -32.51
CA ALA A 20 14.26 -20.14 -32.02
C ALA A 20 13.59 -18.84 -31.56
N LEU A 21 14.36 -17.96 -30.89
CA LEU A 21 13.87 -16.66 -30.44
C LEU A 21 13.59 -15.71 -31.62
N SER A 22 14.40 -15.79 -32.67
CA SER A 22 14.25 -14.97 -33.87
C SER A 22 13.02 -15.36 -34.68
N PHE A 23 12.79 -16.67 -34.86
CA PHE A 23 11.56 -17.18 -35.49
C PHE A 23 10.32 -16.86 -34.67
N TYR A 24 10.35 -17.08 -33.35
CA TYR A 24 9.26 -16.70 -32.46
C TYR A 24 8.88 -15.22 -32.57
N LYS A 25 9.87 -14.33 -32.56
CA LYS A 25 9.64 -12.88 -32.71
C LYS A 25 9.05 -12.55 -34.08
N SER A 26 9.59 -13.16 -35.14
CA SER A 26 9.10 -12.95 -36.52
C SER A 26 7.66 -13.42 -36.69
N ASP A 27 7.30 -14.57 -36.13
CA ASP A 27 5.95 -15.11 -36.23
C ASP A 27 4.97 -14.24 -35.44
N THR A 28 5.31 -13.87 -34.19
CA THR A 28 4.38 -13.20 -33.28
C THR A 28 4.22 -11.69 -33.48
N ILE A 29 5.16 -11.03 -34.17
CA ILE A 29 5.16 -9.56 -34.29
C ILE A 29 3.86 -9.01 -34.91
N GLY A 30 3.31 -9.69 -35.91
CA GLY A 30 2.07 -9.27 -36.58
C GLY A 30 0.85 -9.30 -35.65
N LEU A 31 0.76 -10.30 -34.76
CA LEU A 31 -0.31 -10.37 -33.75
C LEU A 31 -0.14 -9.28 -32.69
N ILE A 32 1.09 -9.08 -32.22
CA ILE A 32 1.43 -8.05 -31.23
C ILE A 32 1.08 -6.66 -31.75
N ASP A 33 1.40 -6.36 -33.01
CA ASP A 33 1.13 -5.04 -33.58
C ASP A 33 -0.35 -4.80 -33.82
N ARG A 34 -1.11 -5.82 -34.24
CA ARG A 34 -2.58 -5.76 -34.29
C ARG A 34 -3.19 -5.52 -32.91
N TYR A 35 -2.70 -6.22 -31.89
CA TYR A 35 -3.15 -6.02 -30.51
C TYR A 35 -2.87 -4.59 -30.01
N LYS A 36 -1.68 -4.04 -30.30
CA LYS A 36 -1.34 -2.64 -29.98
C LYS A 36 -2.25 -1.64 -30.67
N GLN A 37 -2.70 -1.92 -31.91
CA GLN A 37 -3.64 -1.05 -32.62
C GLN A 37 -5.00 -1.03 -31.92
N ILE A 38 -5.49 -2.18 -31.43
CA ILE A 38 -6.72 -2.27 -30.66
C ILE A 38 -6.65 -1.43 -29.37
N LEU A 39 -5.53 -1.49 -28.64
CA LEU A 39 -5.35 -0.73 -27.39
C LEU A 39 -5.36 0.80 -27.59
N LYS A 40 -5.08 1.28 -28.81
CA LYS A 40 -5.12 2.71 -29.14
C LYS A 40 -6.53 3.23 -29.42
N VAL A 41 -7.51 2.34 -29.60
CA VAL A 41 -8.89 2.74 -29.84
C VAL A 41 -9.56 3.01 -28.48
N PRO A 42 -9.97 4.26 -28.20
CA PRO A 42 -10.63 4.58 -26.94
C PRO A 42 -11.99 3.89 -26.86
N MET A 43 -12.22 3.13 -25.78
CA MET A 43 -13.52 2.52 -25.53
C MET A 43 -14.59 3.59 -25.31
N LYS A 44 -15.64 3.57 -26.15
CA LYS A 44 -16.83 4.40 -25.96
C LYS A 44 -17.72 3.74 -24.91
N ILE A 45 -17.67 4.24 -23.68
CA ILE A 45 -18.52 3.77 -22.60
C ILE A 45 -19.79 4.63 -22.58
N ASN A 46 -20.94 4.02 -22.86
CA ASN A 46 -22.24 4.69 -22.69
C ASN A 46 -22.59 4.67 -21.20
N PHE A 47 -22.50 5.83 -20.55
CA PHE A 47 -22.70 5.95 -19.10
C PHE A 47 -24.12 5.61 -18.64
N MET A 48 -25.11 5.64 -19.55
CA MET A 48 -26.53 5.39 -19.25
C MET A 48 -27.24 4.46 -20.25
N GLY A 49 -26.49 3.74 -21.09
CA GLY A 49 -27.05 2.79 -22.08
C GLY A 49 -26.60 1.35 -21.81
N LYS A 50 -27.33 0.36 -22.35
CA LYS A 50 -26.86 -1.05 -22.36
C LYS A 50 -25.46 -1.12 -22.97
N ARG A 51 -24.56 -1.91 -22.36
CA ARG A 51 -23.22 -2.18 -22.90
C ARG A 51 -23.39 -2.71 -24.32
N VAL A 52 -22.92 -1.95 -25.30
CA VAL A 52 -22.79 -2.43 -26.67
C VAL A 52 -21.50 -3.23 -26.71
N THR A 53 -21.59 -4.54 -26.91
CA THR A 53 -20.44 -5.39 -27.28
C THR A 53 -19.90 -4.86 -28.60
N THR A 54 -18.81 -4.10 -28.54
CA THR A 54 -18.14 -3.62 -29.74
C THR A 54 -17.37 -4.77 -30.39
N ASN A 55 -17.36 -4.86 -31.72
CA ASN A 55 -16.57 -5.83 -32.50
C ASN A 55 -15.09 -5.94 -32.05
N THR A 56 -14.56 -4.87 -31.45
CA THR A 56 -13.22 -4.78 -30.86
C THR A 56 -12.96 -5.83 -29.76
N SER A 57 -13.99 -6.23 -29.00
CA SER A 57 -13.84 -7.23 -27.92
C SER A 57 -13.65 -8.65 -28.48
N GLU A 58 -14.37 -8.98 -29.55
CA GLU A 58 -14.26 -10.26 -30.25
C GLU A 58 -12.95 -10.37 -31.04
N GLU A 59 -12.55 -9.30 -31.72
CA GLU A 59 -11.25 -9.22 -32.39
C GLU A 59 -10.08 -9.35 -31.42
N LYS A 60 -10.19 -8.77 -30.22
CA LYS A 60 -9.18 -8.89 -29.16
C LYS A 60 -9.03 -10.34 -28.71
N LEU A 61 -10.15 -11.01 -28.41
CA LEU A 61 -10.16 -12.41 -27.98
C LEU A 61 -9.58 -13.34 -29.05
N ASN A 62 -9.91 -13.09 -30.33
CA ASN A 62 -9.35 -13.85 -31.45
C ASN A 62 -7.83 -13.70 -31.56
N ILE A 63 -7.30 -12.48 -31.39
CA ILE A 63 -5.84 -12.24 -31.41
C ILE A 63 -5.15 -12.92 -30.22
N GLU A 64 -5.76 -12.89 -29.03
CA GLU A 64 -5.24 -13.58 -27.84
C GLU A 64 -5.16 -15.10 -28.07
N ASN A 65 -6.23 -15.69 -28.61
CA ASN A 65 -6.29 -17.12 -28.94
C ASN A 65 -5.27 -17.51 -30.03
N ASP A 66 -5.14 -16.71 -31.08
CA ASP A 66 -4.18 -16.95 -32.16
C ASP A 66 -2.74 -16.82 -31.67
N TYR A 67 -2.49 -15.90 -30.73
CA TYR A 67 -1.18 -15.75 -30.10
C TYR A 67 -0.82 -16.99 -29.29
N ILE A 68 -1.74 -17.50 -28.47
CA ILE A 68 -1.55 -18.73 -27.67
C ILE A 68 -1.32 -19.95 -28.58
N LYS A 69 -2.07 -20.08 -29.68
CA LYS A 69 -1.86 -21.16 -30.67
C LYS A 69 -0.50 -21.05 -31.37
N MET A 70 0.03 -19.85 -31.53
CA MET A 70 1.33 -19.66 -32.18
C MET A 70 2.49 -19.90 -31.20
N THR A 71 2.34 -19.48 -29.94
CA THR A 71 3.34 -19.70 -28.90
C THR A 71 3.45 -21.18 -28.51
N SER A 72 2.36 -21.94 -28.59
CA SER A 72 2.35 -23.39 -28.32
C SER A 72 3.23 -24.22 -29.28
N ARG A 73 3.61 -23.67 -30.43
CA ARG A 73 4.57 -24.30 -31.37
C ARG A 73 6.01 -24.26 -30.86
N TYR A 74 6.32 -23.30 -30.00
CA TYR A 74 7.67 -23.04 -29.47
C TYR A 74 7.83 -23.52 -28.02
N TYR A 75 6.73 -23.59 -27.28
CA TYR A 75 6.69 -24.08 -25.90
C TYR A 75 5.47 -24.99 -25.68
N ASN A 76 5.64 -26.07 -24.93
CA ASN A 76 4.50 -26.87 -24.45
C ASN A 76 3.73 -26.07 -23.40
N ILE A 77 2.81 -25.23 -23.85
CA ILE A 77 1.83 -24.57 -22.99
C ILE A 77 0.66 -25.56 -22.88
N GLU A 78 0.49 -26.17 -21.70
CA GLU A 78 -0.75 -26.88 -21.37
C GLU A 78 -1.87 -25.85 -21.27
N TYR A 79 -2.56 -25.63 -22.38
CA TYR A 79 -3.75 -24.78 -22.45
C TYR A 79 -4.97 -25.68 -22.31
N ASP A 80 -5.53 -25.74 -21.10
CA ASP A 80 -6.80 -26.42 -20.87
C ASP A 80 -7.92 -25.62 -21.53
N ASN A 81 -8.37 -26.11 -22.67
CA ASN A 81 -9.43 -25.51 -23.47
C ASN A 81 -10.80 -26.14 -23.15
N SER A 82 -10.93 -26.81 -22.00
CA SER A 82 -12.21 -27.34 -21.58
C SER A 82 -13.16 -26.20 -21.23
N THR A 83 -13.99 -25.82 -22.20
CA THR A 83 -15.28 -25.20 -21.90
C THR A 83 -16.09 -26.28 -21.17
N SER A 84 -15.95 -26.35 -19.85
CA SER A 84 -16.78 -27.22 -19.04
C SER A 84 -18.22 -26.74 -19.21
N ASP A 85 -19.04 -27.52 -19.91
CA ASP A 85 -20.47 -27.27 -20.04
C ASP A 85 -21.07 -27.26 -18.62
N ILE A 86 -21.50 -26.09 -18.16
CA ILE A 86 -22.11 -25.96 -16.83
C ILE A 86 -23.55 -26.45 -16.95
N ILE A 87 -23.88 -27.47 -16.16
CA ILE A 87 -25.22 -28.08 -16.13
C ILE A 87 -25.96 -27.54 -14.91
N CYS A 88 -27.17 -27.03 -15.15
CA CYS A 88 -28.08 -26.55 -14.12
C CYS A 88 -28.45 -27.68 -13.14
N LYS A 89 -28.15 -27.50 -11.85
CA LYS A 89 -28.43 -28.53 -10.82
C LYS A 89 -29.93 -28.73 -10.55
N THR A 90 -30.77 -27.77 -10.90
CA THR A 90 -32.23 -27.83 -10.63
C THR A 90 -33.00 -28.48 -11.79
N CYS A 91 -32.66 -28.19 -13.04
CA CYS A 91 -33.40 -28.69 -14.21
C CYS A 91 -32.56 -29.49 -15.21
N ASN A 92 -31.28 -29.70 -14.91
CA ASN A 92 -30.33 -30.50 -15.70
C ASN A 92 -30.10 -30.01 -17.15
N ASN A 93 -30.52 -28.78 -17.46
CA ASN A 93 -30.25 -28.14 -18.75
C ASN A 93 -28.87 -27.47 -18.76
N LYS A 94 -28.29 -27.34 -19.95
CA LYS A 94 -27.02 -26.65 -20.17
C LYS A 94 -27.19 -25.15 -19.95
N ILE A 95 -26.29 -24.54 -19.19
CA ILE A 95 -26.21 -23.10 -18.96
C ILE A 95 -25.20 -22.54 -19.97
N GLU A 96 -25.65 -21.66 -20.85
CA GLU A 96 -24.74 -20.89 -21.70
C GLU A 96 -24.11 -19.76 -20.85
N ILE A 97 -22.79 -19.85 -20.64
CA ILE A 97 -22.04 -18.80 -19.93
C ILE A 97 -21.89 -17.62 -20.90
N LEU A 98 -22.71 -16.59 -20.73
CA LEU A 98 -22.70 -15.41 -21.60
C LEU A 98 -21.49 -14.49 -21.32
N ASN A 99 -20.90 -14.53 -20.11
CA ASN A 99 -19.68 -13.79 -19.73
C ASN A 99 -18.86 -14.55 -18.69
N LEU A 100 -17.56 -14.72 -18.92
CA LEU A 100 -16.60 -15.32 -17.98
C LEU A 100 -16.26 -14.41 -16.77
N GLU A 101 -16.75 -13.16 -16.75
CA GLU A 101 -16.45 -12.18 -15.69
C GLU A 101 -17.56 -12.07 -14.61
N ASP A 102 -18.75 -12.61 -14.88
CA ASP A 102 -19.88 -12.52 -13.96
C ASP A 102 -19.87 -13.73 -12.99
N THR A 103 -19.96 -13.48 -11.69
CA THR A 103 -19.87 -14.52 -10.64
C THR A 103 -21.19 -15.24 -10.39
N VAL A 104 -22.28 -14.78 -11.01
CA VAL A 104 -23.63 -15.32 -10.85
C VAL A 104 -24.22 -15.65 -12.21
N ASN A 105 -24.47 -16.93 -12.44
CA ASN A 105 -25.09 -17.45 -13.64
C ASN A 105 -26.55 -17.79 -13.35
N VAL A 106 -27.47 -17.36 -14.22
CA VAL A 106 -28.91 -17.65 -14.08
C VAL A 106 -29.33 -18.62 -15.17
N CYS A 107 -29.93 -19.75 -14.80
CA CYS A 107 -30.46 -20.70 -15.78
C CYS A 107 -31.71 -20.13 -16.43
N GLU A 108 -31.70 -19.88 -17.74
CA GLU A 108 -32.85 -19.31 -18.46
C GLU A 108 -34.10 -20.20 -18.46
N THR A 109 -33.95 -21.51 -18.25
CA THR A 109 -35.09 -22.45 -18.29
C THR A 109 -35.86 -22.53 -16.96
N CYS A 110 -35.18 -22.36 -15.83
CA CYS A 110 -35.81 -22.52 -14.50
C CYS A 110 -35.57 -21.34 -13.56
N SER A 111 -34.90 -20.29 -14.06
CA SER A 111 -34.53 -19.07 -13.33
C SER A 111 -33.78 -19.31 -12.03
N SER A 112 -33.16 -20.48 -11.87
CA SER A 112 -32.31 -20.76 -10.71
C SER A 112 -30.99 -20.01 -10.86
N GLU A 113 -30.61 -19.31 -9.80
CA GLU A 113 -29.35 -18.58 -9.69
C GLU A 113 -28.26 -19.52 -9.15
N TYR A 114 -27.10 -19.50 -9.79
CA TYR A 114 -25.93 -20.29 -9.43
C TYR A 114 -24.73 -19.36 -9.27
N GLU A 115 -24.10 -19.39 -8.10
CA GLU A 115 -22.82 -18.73 -7.89
C GLU A 115 -21.70 -19.71 -8.24
N ASP A 116 -20.96 -19.41 -9.31
CA ASP A 116 -19.87 -20.26 -9.74
C ASP A 116 -18.63 -19.98 -8.90
N SER A 117 -18.28 -20.94 -8.04
CA SER A 117 -16.96 -21.02 -7.43
C SER A 117 -15.96 -21.58 -8.46
N ILE A 118 -15.77 -20.90 -9.58
CA ILE A 118 -14.67 -21.23 -10.48
C ILE A 118 -13.38 -20.86 -9.74
N THR A 119 -12.77 -21.87 -9.12
CA THR A 119 -11.35 -21.89 -8.76
C THR A 119 -10.51 -21.95 -10.04
N SER A 120 -10.68 -20.98 -10.94
CA SER A 120 -9.52 -20.54 -11.70
C SER A 120 -8.54 -20.02 -10.65
N LYS A 121 -7.24 -20.28 -10.82
CA LYS A 121 -6.20 -19.54 -10.09
C LYS A 121 -6.31 -18.08 -10.55
N SER A 122 -7.30 -17.41 -10.01
CA SER A 122 -7.81 -16.15 -10.49
C SER A 122 -6.75 -15.09 -10.21
N PHE A 123 -6.68 -14.11 -11.10
CA PHE A 123 -6.02 -12.82 -10.85
C PHE A 123 -6.41 -12.19 -9.50
N THR A 124 -7.46 -12.67 -8.83
CA THR A 124 -7.86 -12.31 -7.46
C THR A 124 -6.81 -12.67 -6.41
N ASP A 125 -6.06 -13.77 -6.55
CA ASP A 125 -5.01 -14.13 -5.58
C ASP A 125 -3.76 -13.26 -5.78
N ALA A 126 -3.36 -13.05 -7.04
CA ALA A 126 -2.30 -12.10 -7.38
C ALA A 126 -2.66 -10.66 -6.97
N SER A 127 -3.91 -10.23 -7.15
CA SER A 127 -4.36 -8.90 -6.71
C SER A 127 -4.55 -8.82 -5.19
N ARG A 128 -4.96 -9.87 -4.47
CA ARG A 128 -4.95 -9.89 -2.99
C ARG A 128 -3.54 -9.85 -2.43
N VAL A 129 -2.62 -10.64 -2.98
CA VAL A 129 -1.18 -10.60 -2.63
C VAL A 129 -0.60 -9.24 -2.97
N TYR A 130 -0.93 -8.66 -4.12
CA TYR A 130 -0.50 -7.32 -4.53
C TYR A 130 -1.09 -6.21 -3.64
N VAL A 131 -2.36 -6.32 -3.26
CA VAL A 131 -3.04 -5.36 -2.38
C VAL A 131 -2.49 -5.46 -0.96
N SER A 132 -2.29 -6.66 -0.41
CA SER A 132 -1.68 -6.88 0.90
C SER A 132 -0.22 -6.39 0.94
N SER A 133 0.57 -6.71 -0.09
CA SER A 133 1.97 -6.22 -0.19
C SER A 133 2.05 -4.71 -0.38
N LYS A 134 1.14 -4.10 -1.15
CA LYS A 134 1.06 -2.64 -1.28
C LYS A 134 0.68 -1.97 0.05
N TYR A 135 -0.31 -2.48 0.77
CA TYR A 135 -0.69 -1.93 2.08
C TYR A 135 0.44 -2.06 3.10
N SER A 136 1.16 -3.18 3.11
CA SER A 136 2.33 -3.36 3.98
C SER A 136 3.46 -2.40 3.62
N TYR A 137 3.75 -2.23 2.32
CA TYR A 137 4.74 -1.26 1.84
C TYR A 137 4.38 0.19 2.21
N ASP A 138 3.11 0.58 2.00
CA ASP A 138 2.62 1.91 2.36
C ASP A 138 2.74 2.17 3.87
N ARG A 139 2.46 1.16 4.72
CA ARG A 139 2.66 1.26 6.18
C ARG A 139 4.12 1.44 6.56
N LYS A 140 5.05 0.70 5.95
CA LYS A 140 6.49 0.83 6.22
C LYS A 140 7.02 2.21 5.84
N ASN A 141 6.57 2.74 4.70
CA ASN A 141 6.94 4.10 4.28
C ASN A 141 6.40 5.16 5.23
N HIS A 142 5.11 5.05 5.58
CA HIS A 142 4.49 5.97 6.53
C HIS A 142 5.17 5.90 7.91
N PHE A 143 5.59 4.72 8.37
CA PHE A 143 6.36 4.57 9.61
C PHE A 143 7.71 5.30 9.53
N ARG A 144 8.43 5.16 8.42
CA ARG A 144 9.69 5.90 8.20
C ARG A 144 9.46 7.42 8.13
N GLU A 145 8.38 7.88 7.51
CA GLU A 145 8.00 9.29 7.52
C GLU A 145 7.76 9.81 8.94
N CYS A 146 7.06 9.03 9.77
CA CYS A 146 6.82 9.39 11.16
C CYS A 146 8.11 9.43 12.01
N ILE A 147 9.10 8.56 11.73
CA ILE A 147 10.45 8.65 12.32
C ILE A 147 11.14 9.96 11.92
N ASN A 148 11.10 10.32 10.63
CA ASN A 148 11.66 11.58 10.15
C ASN A 148 10.95 12.80 10.77
N GLN A 149 9.62 12.73 10.96
CA GLN A 149 8.85 13.77 11.66
C GLN A 149 9.27 13.91 13.13
N TYR A 150 9.53 12.79 13.81
CA TYR A 150 10.03 12.77 15.20
C TYR A 150 11.38 13.48 15.33
N GLN A 151 12.34 13.15 14.45
CA GLN A 151 13.68 13.76 14.42
C GLN A 151 13.72 15.15 13.76
N GLY A 152 12.59 15.62 13.19
CA GLY A 152 12.54 16.85 12.40
C GLY A 152 13.36 16.80 11.10
N LYS A 153 13.71 15.61 10.61
CA LYS A 153 14.47 15.36 9.36
C LYS A 153 13.55 15.21 8.13
N GLN A 154 12.30 15.60 8.24
CA GLN A 154 11.32 15.54 7.15
C GLN A 154 11.63 16.53 6.03
N ASN A 155 11.39 16.12 4.78
CA ASN A 155 11.63 16.95 3.60
C ASN A 155 10.40 17.81 3.29
N VAL A 156 10.23 18.91 4.03
CA VAL A 156 9.12 19.85 3.86
C VAL A 156 9.62 21.29 3.87
N THR A 157 9.11 22.09 2.94
CA THR A 157 9.33 23.55 2.93
C THR A 157 8.15 24.23 3.62
N ILE A 158 8.43 24.90 4.74
CA ILE A 158 7.43 25.66 5.49
C ILE A 158 7.61 27.14 5.15
N ASP A 159 6.51 27.82 4.85
CA ASP A 159 6.52 29.25 4.52
C ASP A 159 7.14 30.06 5.69
N PRO A 160 8.15 30.92 5.43
CA PRO A 160 8.70 31.84 6.43
C PRO A 160 7.65 32.62 7.23
N GLN A 161 6.51 32.96 6.61
CA GLN A 161 5.43 33.68 7.28
C GLN A 161 4.84 32.88 8.45
N ILE A 162 4.79 31.55 8.36
CA ILE A 162 4.27 30.71 9.45
C ILE A 162 5.17 30.80 10.68
N TYR A 163 6.49 30.83 10.51
CA TYR A 163 7.41 31.00 11.62
C TYR A 163 7.21 32.35 12.29
N LYS A 164 7.08 33.41 11.49
CA LYS A 164 6.81 34.76 11.98
C LYS A 164 5.48 34.84 12.75
N ASP A 165 4.40 34.28 12.20
CA ASP A 165 3.08 34.27 12.86
C ASP A 165 3.13 33.55 14.22
N ILE A 166 3.94 32.50 14.35
CA ILE A 166 4.13 31.78 15.61
C ILE A 166 5.00 32.60 16.58
N GLU A 167 6.05 33.26 16.10
CA GLU A 167 6.89 34.14 16.92
C GLU A 167 6.10 35.33 17.47
N ASP A 168 5.27 35.97 16.64
CA ASP A 168 4.35 37.05 17.05
C ASP A 168 3.39 36.56 18.15
N LYS A 169 2.93 35.30 18.09
CA LYS A 169 2.11 34.69 19.15
C LYS A 169 2.92 34.43 20.43
N ILE A 170 4.14 33.92 20.31
CA ILE A 170 5.03 33.70 21.46
C ILE A 170 5.28 35.02 22.20
N GLU A 171 5.53 36.10 21.47
CA GLU A 171 5.72 37.45 22.02
C GLU A 171 4.44 37.99 22.65
N PHE A 172 3.31 37.90 21.96
CA PHE A 172 2.00 38.32 22.47
C PHE A 172 1.64 37.65 23.81
N HIS A 173 2.04 36.39 24.00
CA HIS A 173 1.83 35.64 25.23
C HIS A 173 2.94 35.81 26.28
N ASN A 174 3.90 36.72 26.07
CA ASN A 174 5.02 37.01 26.97
C ASN A 174 5.85 35.77 27.35
N LEU A 175 6.08 34.87 26.40
CA LEU A 175 6.85 33.63 26.62
C LEU A 175 8.35 33.79 26.34
N LEU A 176 8.76 34.93 25.78
CA LEU A 176 10.16 35.26 25.49
C LEU A 176 10.88 35.71 26.76
N LEU A 177 12.15 35.33 26.88
CA LEU A 177 13.06 35.79 27.94
C LEU A 177 14.17 36.67 27.36
N GLY A 178 14.38 37.83 27.97
CA GLY A 178 15.38 38.80 27.53
C GLY A 178 15.05 39.44 26.17
N ASP A 179 16.07 40.07 25.58
CA ASP A 179 15.92 40.89 24.38
C ASP A 179 16.31 40.12 23.11
N GLU A 180 16.18 40.73 21.93
CA GLU A 180 16.55 40.11 20.64
C GLU A 180 18.02 39.70 20.55
N ALA A 181 18.90 40.35 21.33
CA ALA A 181 20.33 40.01 21.41
C ALA A 181 20.61 38.76 22.27
N SER A 182 19.61 38.23 22.98
CA SER A 182 19.75 37.04 23.81
C SER A 182 19.94 35.79 22.94
N ASP A 183 20.73 34.84 23.45
CA ASP A 183 20.86 33.52 22.81
C ASP A 183 19.48 32.86 22.61
N ARG A 184 19.29 32.18 21.47
CA ARG A 184 17.99 31.61 21.10
C ARG A 184 17.51 30.54 22.08
N LEU A 185 18.40 29.70 22.62
CA LEU A 185 18.01 28.69 23.60
C LEU A 185 17.54 29.35 24.90
N HIS A 186 18.15 30.46 25.30
CA HIS A 186 17.71 31.23 26.45
C HIS A 186 16.38 31.94 26.18
N ARG A 187 16.28 32.64 25.04
CA ARG A 187 15.12 33.46 24.68
C ARG A 187 13.83 32.65 24.61
N TYR A 188 13.89 31.43 24.08
CA TYR A 188 12.73 30.56 23.91
C TYR A 188 12.64 29.45 24.97
N LYS A 189 13.31 29.58 26.12
CA LYS A 189 13.37 28.54 27.15
C LYS A 189 11.99 28.07 27.66
N ASN A 190 11.00 28.96 27.68
CA ASN A 190 9.64 28.64 28.15
C ASN A 190 8.73 28.09 27.03
N VAL A 191 9.22 28.04 25.79
CA VAL A 191 8.47 27.54 24.65
C VAL A 191 8.66 26.02 24.60
N THR A 192 7.55 25.29 24.52
CA THR A 192 7.53 23.83 24.39
C THR A 192 6.83 23.42 23.09
N LYS A 193 6.99 22.15 22.67
CA LYS A 193 6.29 21.60 21.50
C LYS A 193 4.76 21.71 21.63
N LYS A 194 4.22 21.54 22.84
CA LYS A 194 2.81 21.76 23.15
C LYS A 194 2.37 23.20 22.88
N VAL A 195 3.18 24.17 23.26
CA VAL A 195 2.93 25.60 23.01
C VAL A 195 2.91 25.89 21.51
N ILE A 196 3.89 25.37 20.77
CA ILE A 196 3.91 25.49 19.30
C ILE A 196 2.64 24.87 18.68
N LEU A 197 2.25 23.67 19.12
CA LEU A 197 1.02 23.03 18.66
C LEU A 197 -0.25 23.84 19.00
N SER A 198 -0.30 24.52 20.15
CA SER A 198 -1.43 25.39 20.48
C SER A 198 -1.52 26.60 19.55
N PHE A 199 -0.39 27.24 19.22
CA PHE A 199 -0.40 28.38 18.30
C PHE A 199 -0.74 27.98 16.87
N LEU A 200 -0.24 26.82 16.41
CA LEU A 200 -0.67 26.27 15.11
C LEU A 200 -2.19 26.05 15.06
N LYS A 201 -2.81 25.59 16.15
CA LYS A 201 -4.27 25.42 16.24
C LYS A 201 -4.99 26.75 16.24
N GLU A 202 -4.49 27.74 16.98
CA GLU A 202 -5.05 29.08 17.05
C GLU A 202 -5.04 29.78 15.68
N LEU A 203 -3.92 29.67 14.96
CA LEU A 203 -3.74 30.18 13.59
C LEU A 203 -4.44 29.32 12.53
N ARG A 204 -5.10 28.22 12.92
CA ARG A 204 -5.80 27.26 12.04
C ARG A 204 -4.88 26.60 10.99
N LEU A 205 -3.60 26.47 11.29
CA LEU A 205 -2.55 25.89 10.44
C LEU A 205 -2.50 24.36 10.53
N SER A 206 -3.64 23.71 10.25
CA SER A 206 -3.81 22.26 10.40
C SER A 206 -2.83 21.39 9.59
N LYS A 207 -2.35 21.90 8.45
CA LYS A 207 -1.36 21.24 7.59
C LYS A 207 0.01 21.10 8.23
N HIS A 208 0.29 21.85 9.30
CA HIS A 208 1.60 21.89 9.94
C HIS A 208 1.63 21.22 11.32
N TYR A 209 0.55 20.54 11.72
CA TYR A 209 0.50 19.83 13.01
C TYR A 209 1.51 18.67 13.08
N GLU A 210 1.82 18.02 11.96
CA GLU A 210 2.87 17.01 11.87
C GLU A 210 4.29 17.60 11.85
N ASN A 211 4.38 18.92 11.60
CA ASN A 211 5.65 19.65 11.54
C ASN A 211 6.06 20.26 12.88
N VAL A 212 5.34 19.98 13.98
CA VAL A 212 5.57 20.62 15.29
C VAL A 212 7.01 20.47 15.76
N ASN A 213 7.62 19.29 15.63
CA ASN A 213 9.01 19.06 16.05
C ASN A 213 9.98 19.93 15.25
N LEU A 214 9.83 19.96 13.92
CA LEU A 214 10.64 20.78 13.03
C LEU A 214 10.48 22.26 13.34
N ILE A 215 9.24 22.74 13.46
CA ILE A 215 8.95 24.15 13.76
C ILE A 215 9.54 24.54 15.11
N PHE A 216 9.37 23.70 16.13
CA PHE A 216 9.95 23.91 17.45
C PHE A 216 11.47 24.05 17.39
N SER A 217 12.16 23.16 16.68
CA SER A 217 13.62 23.24 16.51
C SER A 217 14.04 24.52 15.76
N VAL A 218 13.34 24.86 14.68
CA VAL A 218 13.63 26.03 13.84
C VAL A 218 13.31 27.36 14.51
N ILE A 219 12.42 27.42 15.52
CA ILE A 219 12.15 28.63 16.32
C ILE A 219 13.05 28.71 17.55
N THR A 220 13.21 27.61 18.29
CA THR A 220 13.90 27.66 19.59
C THR A 220 15.41 27.41 19.50
N GLY A 221 15.86 26.73 18.43
CA GLY A 221 17.25 26.31 18.25
C GLY A 221 17.58 25.02 18.99
N ASN A 222 16.61 24.43 19.69
CA ASN A 222 16.79 23.16 20.39
C ASN A 222 17.08 22.04 19.38
N LYS A 223 18.06 21.20 19.74
CA LYS A 223 18.32 19.95 19.03
C LYS A 223 17.20 18.97 19.36
N LEU A 224 16.70 18.31 18.33
CA LEU A 224 15.76 17.22 18.47
C LEU A 224 16.51 15.93 18.81
N ASP A 225 15.77 14.97 19.33
CA ASP A 225 16.29 13.66 19.67
C ASP A 225 16.74 12.92 18.40
N ASP A 226 17.87 12.23 18.48
CA ASP A 226 18.47 11.55 17.34
C ASP A 226 18.47 10.05 17.54
N ILE A 227 17.51 9.40 16.88
CA ILE A 227 17.26 7.95 16.99
C ILE A 227 17.74 7.17 15.75
N GLU A 228 18.57 7.79 14.89
CA GLU A 228 19.05 7.16 13.65
C GLU A 228 19.79 5.83 13.90
N TYR A 229 20.46 5.73 15.06
CA TYR A 229 21.12 4.50 15.49
C TYR A 229 20.15 3.34 15.79
N LEU A 230 18.86 3.63 15.97
CA LEU A 230 17.79 2.66 16.20
C LEU A 230 16.97 2.35 14.95
N ASP A 231 17.15 3.06 13.83
CA ASP A 231 16.30 2.96 12.64
C ASP A 231 16.09 1.51 12.17
N ASN A 232 17.16 0.74 12.05
CA ASN A 232 17.06 -0.65 11.61
C ASN A 232 16.29 -1.52 12.63
N MET A 233 16.48 -1.28 13.93
CA MET A 233 15.76 -2.01 14.97
C MET A 233 14.28 -1.63 14.98
N LEU A 234 13.97 -0.33 14.85
CA LEU A 234 12.61 0.19 14.78
C LEU A 234 11.86 -0.35 13.57
N MET A 235 12.50 -0.38 12.39
CA MET A 235 11.90 -0.95 11.18
C MET A 235 11.64 -2.45 11.36
N ASN A 236 12.59 -3.21 11.89
CA ASN A 236 12.41 -4.65 12.13
C ASN A 236 11.29 -4.92 13.14
N ASP A 237 11.27 -4.21 14.27
CA ASP A 237 10.21 -4.35 15.27
C ASP A 237 8.84 -3.92 14.72
N PHE A 238 8.79 -2.90 13.87
CA PHE A 238 7.56 -2.47 13.19
C PHE A 238 7.03 -3.53 12.22
N GLU A 239 7.89 -4.21 11.47
CA GLU A 239 7.49 -5.32 10.61
C GLU A 239 6.83 -6.44 11.42
N ILE A 240 7.45 -6.82 12.53
CA ILE A 240 6.91 -7.83 13.45
C ILE A 240 5.54 -7.40 14.00
N ILE A 241 5.41 -6.15 14.45
CA ILE A 241 4.13 -5.62 14.93
C ILE A 241 3.08 -5.60 13.83
N SER A 242 3.44 -5.13 12.63
CA SER A 242 2.51 -5.02 11.50
C SER A 242 1.99 -6.39 11.09
N ASP A 243 2.87 -7.39 11.01
CA ASP A 243 2.50 -8.77 10.66
C ASP A 243 1.64 -9.41 11.75
N THR A 244 1.95 -9.14 13.01
CA THR A 244 1.14 -9.63 14.15
C THR A 244 -0.22 -8.97 14.18
N TYR A 245 -0.30 -7.67 13.88
CA TYR A 245 -1.56 -6.94 13.76
C TYR A 245 -2.42 -7.52 12.65
N ASP A 246 -1.84 -7.75 11.47
CA ASP A 246 -2.59 -8.36 10.37
C ASP A 246 -3.12 -9.72 10.81
N LYS A 247 -2.30 -10.61 11.37
CA LYS A 247 -2.71 -11.96 11.84
C LYS A 247 -3.84 -11.95 12.87
N LEU A 248 -3.80 -11.04 13.85
CA LEU A 248 -4.79 -11.01 14.93
C LEU A 248 -6.08 -10.28 14.55
N TYR A 249 -6.04 -9.39 13.57
CA TYR A 249 -7.16 -8.51 13.23
C TYR A 249 -7.66 -8.67 11.78
N VAL A 250 -7.26 -9.74 11.05
CA VAL A 250 -7.72 -10.08 9.68
C VAL A 250 -9.25 -9.99 9.55
N ASP A 251 -9.98 -10.56 10.53
CA ASP A 251 -11.43 -10.71 10.48
C ASP A 251 -12.19 -9.48 10.98
N THR A 252 -11.48 -8.40 11.33
CA THR A 252 -12.14 -7.15 11.68
C THR A 252 -12.44 -6.36 10.40
N ASN A 253 -13.63 -5.75 10.30
CA ASN A 253 -14.00 -4.80 9.23
C ASN A 253 -13.12 -3.52 9.20
N ARG A 254 -11.94 -3.55 9.84
CA ARG A 254 -11.06 -2.42 10.05
C ARG A 254 -10.05 -2.32 8.92
N LYS A 255 -10.16 -1.23 8.16
CA LYS A 255 -9.25 -0.94 7.04
C LYS A 255 -7.96 -0.21 7.45
N ASN A 256 -7.95 0.47 8.59
CA ASN A 256 -6.87 1.38 8.97
C ASN A 256 -6.00 0.80 10.09
N PHE A 257 -4.67 0.91 9.93
CA PHE A 257 -3.72 0.59 10.99
C PHE A 257 -3.93 1.46 12.23
N ILE A 258 -3.31 1.09 13.35
CA ILE A 258 -3.28 1.93 14.55
C ILE A 258 -2.39 3.16 14.33
N ASN A 259 -2.50 4.17 15.22
CA ASN A 259 -1.73 5.40 15.07
C ASN A 259 -0.21 5.11 15.10
N THR A 260 0.48 5.45 14.01
CA THR A 260 1.91 5.17 13.80
C THR A 260 2.81 5.88 14.80
N GLN A 261 2.52 7.14 15.15
CA GLN A 261 3.28 7.91 16.14
C GLN A 261 3.23 7.25 17.52
N TYR A 262 2.08 6.67 17.88
CA TYR A 262 1.92 5.88 19.10
C TYR A 262 2.73 4.57 19.06
N VAL A 263 2.80 3.90 17.91
CA VAL A 263 3.65 2.71 17.72
C VAL A 263 5.13 3.06 17.91
N ILE A 264 5.60 4.18 17.35
CA ILE A 264 7.01 4.62 17.51
C ILE A 264 7.35 4.82 18.99
N TYR A 265 6.52 5.56 19.75
CA TYR A 265 6.74 5.77 21.19
C TYR A 265 6.95 4.45 21.93
N GLN A 266 6.11 3.45 21.64
CA GLN A 266 6.13 2.16 22.31
C GLN A 266 7.34 1.31 21.92
N LEU A 267 7.74 1.37 20.65
CA LEU A 267 8.96 0.73 20.19
C LEU A 267 10.22 1.37 20.80
N LEU A 268 10.26 2.70 20.93
CA LEU A 268 11.36 3.38 21.62
C LEU A 268 11.43 2.98 23.10
N CYS A 269 10.29 2.93 23.81
CA CYS A 269 10.24 2.43 25.19
C CYS A 269 10.74 0.99 25.31
N ARG A 270 10.35 0.10 24.38
CA ARG A 270 10.81 -1.28 24.32
C ARG A 270 12.33 -1.38 24.13
N LEU A 271 12.89 -0.53 23.29
CA LEU A 271 14.34 -0.45 23.03
C LEU A 271 15.11 0.24 24.16
N GLY A 272 14.42 0.69 25.23
CA GLY A 272 15.04 1.37 26.37
C GLY A 272 15.45 2.82 26.08
N HIS A 273 15.00 3.39 24.97
CA HIS A 273 15.28 4.77 24.60
C HIS A 273 14.33 5.73 25.30
N LYS A 274 14.88 6.76 25.95
CA LYS A 274 14.09 7.77 26.65
C LYS A 274 13.58 8.81 25.66
N CYS A 275 12.26 8.93 25.54
CA CYS A 275 11.59 9.93 24.71
C CYS A 275 10.52 10.68 25.51
N ASP A 276 10.24 11.92 25.12
CA ASP A 276 9.15 12.70 25.70
C ASP A 276 7.84 12.37 24.99
N LYS A 277 6.77 12.19 25.76
CA LYS A 277 5.41 11.97 25.23
C LYS A 277 4.95 13.14 24.36
N ASP A 278 5.48 14.33 24.60
CA ASP A 278 5.13 15.57 23.88
C ASP A 278 5.72 15.64 22.46
N ASP A 279 6.66 14.75 22.14
CA ASP A 279 7.28 14.65 20.82
C ASP A 279 6.38 13.97 19.78
N PHE A 280 5.35 13.27 20.25
CA PHE A 280 4.46 12.45 19.42
C PHE A 280 3.13 13.17 19.19
N SER A 281 2.72 13.27 17.93
CA SER A 281 1.42 13.84 17.55
C SER A 281 0.29 12.92 18.01
N GLY A 282 -0.22 13.13 19.22
CA GLY A 282 -1.20 12.25 19.86
C GLY A 282 -2.57 12.22 19.18
N VAL A 283 -3.28 11.09 19.36
CA VAL A 283 -4.66 10.90 18.89
C VAL A 283 -5.63 11.82 19.65
N LYS A 284 -6.58 12.40 18.90
CA LYS A 284 -7.43 13.52 19.34
C LYS A 284 -8.44 13.21 20.44
N THR A 285 -8.93 11.97 20.56
CA THR A 285 -10.01 11.62 21.51
C THR A 285 -9.59 10.52 22.48
N ILE A 286 -10.11 10.59 23.71
CA ILE A 286 -9.84 9.63 24.81
C ILE A 286 -10.21 8.20 24.40
N ASP A 287 -11.39 8.01 23.80
CA ASP A 287 -11.84 6.67 23.39
C ASP A 287 -10.94 6.04 22.33
N ARG A 288 -10.45 6.85 21.37
CA ARG A 288 -9.50 6.36 20.37
C ARG A 288 -8.15 6.03 21.01
N ARG A 289 -7.71 6.78 22.02
CA ARG A 289 -6.48 6.46 22.76
C ARG A 289 -6.61 5.10 23.42
N PHE A 290 -7.60 4.90 24.28
CA PHE A 290 -7.84 3.61 24.94
C PHE A 290 -7.94 2.45 23.97
N PHE A 291 -8.61 2.67 22.84
CA PHE A 291 -8.69 1.67 21.78
C PHE A 291 -7.31 1.30 21.22
N HIS A 292 -6.47 2.29 20.88
CA HIS A 292 -5.12 2.04 20.38
C HIS A 292 -4.22 1.38 21.43
N GLU A 293 -4.34 1.78 22.69
CA GLU A 293 -3.62 1.16 23.80
C GLU A 293 -3.99 -0.32 23.96
N ASN A 294 -5.29 -0.65 23.93
CA ASN A 294 -5.75 -2.03 24.06
C ASN A 294 -5.24 -2.93 22.93
N ILE A 295 -5.27 -2.43 21.69
CA ILE A 295 -4.70 -3.16 20.56
C ILE A 295 -3.20 -3.38 20.76
N LEU A 296 -2.45 -2.31 21.03
CA LEU A 296 -1.00 -2.43 21.10
C LEU A 296 -0.55 -3.27 22.30
N LYS A 297 -1.25 -3.18 23.43
CA LYS A 297 -1.06 -4.05 24.58
C LYS A 297 -1.26 -5.52 24.21
N THR A 298 -2.35 -5.84 23.50
CA THR A 298 -2.62 -7.21 23.02
C THR A 298 -1.52 -7.71 22.09
N LEU A 299 -1.02 -6.85 21.19
CA LEU A 299 0.09 -7.19 20.29
C LEU A 299 1.38 -7.47 21.06
N PHE A 300 1.74 -6.60 22.00
CA PHE A 300 2.94 -6.77 22.83
C PHE A 300 2.85 -8.03 23.69
N GLU A 301 1.69 -8.32 24.28
CA GLU A 301 1.45 -9.57 25.02
C GLU A 301 1.64 -10.81 24.13
N HIS A 302 1.10 -10.79 22.91
CA HIS A 302 1.27 -11.88 21.95
C HIS A 302 2.75 -12.09 21.56
N LEU A 303 3.50 -10.99 21.42
CA LEU A 303 4.93 -10.99 21.11
C LEU A 303 5.82 -11.25 22.33
N ARG A 304 5.25 -11.31 23.54
CA ARG A 304 5.97 -11.36 24.83
C ARG A 304 6.92 -10.18 25.02
N TRP A 305 6.48 -9.00 24.58
CA TRP A 305 7.21 -7.73 24.70
C TRP A 305 6.69 -6.94 25.89
N ASN A 306 7.58 -6.17 26.52
CA ASN A 306 7.21 -5.29 27.63
C ASN A 306 6.46 -4.07 27.10
N TYR A 307 5.22 -3.90 27.53
CA TYR A 307 4.38 -2.76 27.17
C TYR A 307 4.46 -1.67 28.24
N THR A 308 4.60 -0.41 27.81
CA THR A 308 4.64 0.75 28.72
C THR A 308 3.44 1.65 28.46
N PRO A 309 2.49 1.82 29.40
CA PRO A 309 1.36 2.72 29.19
C PRO A 309 1.81 4.15 28.86
N MET A 310 1.24 4.77 27.82
CA MET A 310 1.55 6.16 27.45
C MET A 310 0.66 7.14 28.22
N PHE A 311 -0.55 6.73 28.59
CA PHE A 311 -1.52 7.57 29.29
C PHE A 311 -1.67 7.17 30.76
#